data_AF-A0A914BUJ3-F1
#
_entry.id   AF-A0A914BUJ3-F1
#
_cell.length_a   1.000
_cell.length_b   1.000
_cell.length_c   1.000
_cell.angle_alpha   90.00
_cell.angle_beta   90.00
_cell.angle_gamma   90.00
#
_symmetry.space_group_name_H-M   'P 1'
#
loop_
_entity.id
_entity.type
_entity.pdbx_description
1 polymer ?
#
loop_
_entity_poly.entity_id
_entity_poly.type
_entity_poly.pdbx_seq_one_letter_code
_entity_poly.pdbx_strand_id
1 'polypeptide(L)'
;MDMDSEFKGIRLPDWRLIDEISMPLVEQGIGVFDVLQQSLPSIVLAQVDKIDEEWTETRLIKMFKIAQFQLRYLLQSQQDLQSQQDLVKKLDGEKEKVQKLSKENQHFRKTYFNSDDSPKELFKCEECSKIFLDATFLMAHIQKRHRNNGQIPDAHKEKEPEYRILS
;
A
#
# COMPACT_ATOMS: atom_id res chain seq x y z
N MET A 1 -35.00 -4.13 30.39
CA MET A 1 -35.21 -3.00 29.47
C MET A 1 -35.44 -3.62 28.12
N ASP A 2 -36.70 -3.69 27.70
CA ASP A 2 -37.10 -4.35 26.46
C ASP A 2 -36.71 -3.49 25.28
N MET A 3 -35.76 -3.97 24.47
CA MET A 3 -35.36 -3.34 23.20
C MET A 3 -36.54 -3.16 22.22
N ASP A 4 -37.65 -3.88 22.43
CA ASP A 4 -38.85 -3.80 21.60
C ASP A 4 -39.67 -2.51 21.82
N SER A 5 -39.45 -1.78 22.92
CA SER A 5 -40.19 -0.55 23.22
C SER A 5 -39.72 0.67 22.42
N GLU A 6 -38.47 0.69 21.95
CA GLU A 6 -37.90 1.81 21.19
C GLU A 6 -38.29 1.77 19.70
N PHE A 7 -38.65 0.59 19.17
CA PHE A 7 -38.99 0.39 17.76
C PHE A 7 -40.48 0.52 17.43
N LYS A 8 -41.35 0.82 18.40
CA LYS A 8 -42.80 0.98 18.13
C LYS A 8 -43.11 2.11 17.14
N GLY A 9 -42.26 3.13 17.06
CA GLY A 9 -42.39 4.23 16.10
C GLY A 9 -41.85 3.96 14.69
N ILE A 10 -41.07 2.88 14.49
CA ILE A 10 -40.36 2.58 13.22
C ILE A 10 -41.10 1.51 12.40
N ARG A 11 -42.32 1.12 12.81
CA ARG A 11 -43.01 0.00 12.17
C ARG A 11 -43.70 0.35 10.85
N LEU A 12 -44.00 1.64 10.64
CA LEU A 12 -44.72 2.10 9.46
C LEU A 12 -43.84 3.00 8.58
N PRO A 13 -43.98 2.91 7.24
CA PRO A 13 -43.25 3.78 6.33
C PRO A 13 -43.65 5.24 6.51
N ASP A 14 -42.69 6.17 6.43
CA ASP A 14 -43.00 7.60 6.42
C ASP A 14 -43.41 8.02 5.00
N TRP A 15 -44.72 7.99 4.74
CA TRP A 15 -45.26 8.34 3.43
C TRP A 15 -44.94 9.76 2.99
N ARG A 16 -44.80 10.70 3.92
CA ARG A 16 -44.48 12.09 3.58
C ARG A 16 -43.10 12.16 2.93
N LEU A 17 -42.11 11.51 3.54
CA LEU A 17 -40.75 11.45 2.99
C LEU A 17 -40.70 10.62 1.70
N ILE A 18 -41.40 9.49 1.65
CA ILE A 18 -41.41 8.62 0.45
C ILE A 18 -42.04 9.32 -0.76
N ASP A 19 -43.08 10.13 -0.54
CA ASP A 19 -43.76 10.86 -1.62
C ASP A 19 -42.86 11.94 -2.23
N GLU A 20 -42.01 12.59 -1.43
CA GLU A 20 -41.03 13.59 -1.89
C GLU A 20 -39.91 12.98 -2.75
N ILE A 21 -39.67 11.67 -2.66
CA ILE A 21 -38.61 11.00 -3.43
C ILE A 21 -39.03 10.86 -4.90
N SER A 22 -38.22 11.44 -5.78
CA SER A 22 -38.33 11.27 -7.22
C SER A 22 -37.51 10.06 -7.68
N MET A 23 -38.19 8.97 -8.02
CA MET A 23 -37.54 7.73 -8.49
C MET A 23 -36.68 7.93 -9.76
N PRO A 24 -37.11 8.70 -10.78
CA PRO A 24 -36.27 8.95 -11.95
C PRO A 24 -34.93 9.62 -11.61
N LEU A 25 -34.92 10.53 -10.64
CA LEU A 25 -33.69 11.19 -10.21
C LEU A 25 -32.78 10.25 -9.42
N VAL A 26 -33.36 9.39 -8.57
CA VAL A 26 -32.61 8.33 -7.86
C VAL A 26 -32.00 7.34 -8.86
N GLU A 27 -32.75 6.93 -9.88
CA GLU A 27 -32.29 6.04 -10.96
C GLU A 27 -31.14 6.65 -11.77
N GLN A 28 -31.13 7.98 -11.95
CA GLN A 28 -30.05 8.72 -12.63
C GLN A 28 -28.87 9.08 -11.73
N GLY A 29 -28.95 8.79 -10.42
CA GLY A 29 -27.91 9.17 -9.45
C GLY A 29 -27.89 10.67 -9.07
N ILE A 30 -28.97 11.40 -9.35
CA ILE A 30 -29.13 12.85 -9.10
C ILE A 30 -30.11 13.12 -7.93
N GLY A 31 -30.68 12.06 -7.34
CA GLY A 31 -31.68 12.16 -6.28
C GLY A 31 -31.22 12.93 -5.04
N VAL A 32 -32.17 13.60 -4.38
CA VAL A 32 -31.94 14.34 -3.13
C VAL A 32 -31.51 13.35 -2.04
N PHE A 33 -30.21 13.36 -1.73
CA PHE A 33 -29.60 12.39 -0.82
C PHE A 33 -30.18 12.47 0.59
N ASP A 34 -30.45 13.68 1.08
CA ASP A 34 -30.92 13.90 2.46
C ASP A 34 -32.30 13.30 2.74
N VAL A 35 -33.27 13.52 1.83
CA VAL A 35 -34.64 12.99 1.97
C VAL A 35 -34.64 11.47 1.79
N LEU A 36 -33.90 10.97 0.80
CA LEU A 36 -33.73 9.53 0.62
C LEU A 36 -33.14 8.91 1.89
N GLN A 37 -32.01 9.42 2.39
CA GLN A 37 -31.32 8.90 3.57
C GLN A 37 -32.20 8.92 4.82
N GLN A 38 -32.99 9.98 5.03
CA GLN A 38 -33.95 10.07 6.13
C GLN A 38 -35.11 9.08 5.99
N SER A 39 -35.55 8.78 4.77
CA SER A 39 -36.62 7.81 4.52
C SER A 39 -36.17 6.35 4.70
N LEU A 40 -34.88 6.05 4.50
CA LEU A 40 -34.38 4.66 4.43
C LEU A 40 -34.70 3.82 5.68
N PRO A 41 -34.50 4.31 6.92
CA PRO A 41 -34.85 3.52 8.11
C PRO A 41 -36.33 3.11 8.11
N SER A 42 -37.22 4.03 7.71
CA SER A 42 -38.67 3.76 7.65
C SER A 42 -39.05 2.75 6.57
N ILE A 43 -38.26 2.62 5.49
CA ILE A 43 -38.53 1.68 4.40
C ILE A 43 -37.91 0.31 4.70
N VAL A 44 -36.66 0.29 5.16
CA VAL A 44 -35.88 -0.95 5.35
C VAL A 44 -36.32 -1.70 6.61
N LEU A 45 -36.75 -0.99 7.65
CA LEU A 45 -37.16 -1.58 8.92
C LEU A 45 -38.68 -1.74 9.07
N ALA A 46 -39.46 -1.30 8.07
CA ALA A 46 -40.91 -1.47 8.10
C ALA A 46 -41.29 -2.95 8.20
N GLN A 47 -42.20 -3.26 9.12
CA GLN A 47 -42.78 -4.58 9.31
C GLN A 47 -44.29 -4.46 9.17
N VAL A 48 -44.80 -4.87 8.01
CA VAL A 48 -46.16 -4.55 7.59
C VAL A 48 -46.97 -5.83 7.48
N ASP A 49 -47.89 -6.00 8.41
CA ASP A 49 -48.81 -7.14 8.45
C ASP A 49 -50.14 -6.84 7.75
N LYS A 50 -50.51 -5.56 7.62
CA LYS A 50 -51.78 -5.10 7.05
C LYS A 50 -51.60 -3.83 6.24
N ILE A 51 -52.39 -3.72 5.18
CA ILE A 51 -52.40 -2.62 4.21
C ILE A 51 -53.67 -1.81 4.44
N ASP A 52 -53.55 -0.49 4.59
CA ASP A 52 -54.66 0.47 4.68
C ASP A 52 -54.73 1.37 3.42
N GLU A 53 -55.62 2.38 3.43
CA GLU A 53 -55.85 3.28 2.29
C GLU A 53 -54.61 4.12 1.91
N GLU A 54 -53.64 4.31 2.80
CA GLU A 54 -52.41 5.06 2.51
C GLU A 54 -51.44 4.27 1.63
N TRP A 55 -51.60 2.95 1.51
CA TRP A 55 -50.75 2.06 0.74
C TRP A 55 -51.13 2.03 -0.74
N THR A 56 -51.03 3.18 -1.38
CA THR A 56 -51.29 3.27 -2.82
C THR A 56 -50.26 2.46 -3.62
N GLU A 57 -50.65 1.98 -4.80
CA GLU A 57 -49.76 1.24 -5.72
C GLU A 57 -48.46 2.02 -6.00
N THR A 58 -48.55 3.34 -6.15
CA THR A 58 -47.39 4.20 -6.40
C THR A 58 -46.41 4.17 -5.22
N ARG A 59 -46.91 4.27 -3.98
CA ARG A 59 -46.09 4.24 -2.77
C ARG A 59 -45.42 2.88 -2.56
N LEU A 60 -46.16 1.81 -2.79
CA LEU A 60 -45.64 0.44 -2.78
C LEU A 60 -44.50 0.26 -3.78
N ILE A 61 -44.70 0.68 -5.04
CA ILE A 61 -43.66 0.59 -6.09
C ILE A 61 -42.41 1.40 -5.68
N LYS A 62 -42.58 2.62 -5.15
CA LYS A 62 -41.46 3.43 -4.67
C LYS A 62 -40.67 2.70 -3.57
N MET A 63 -41.35 2.18 -2.56
CA MET A 63 -40.72 1.42 -1.48
C MET A 63 -39.94 0.22 -2.01
N PHE A 64 -40.56 -0.59 -2.87
CA PHE A 64 -39.91 -1.76 -3.46
C PHE A 64 -38.66 -1.37 -4.25
N LYS A 65 -38.74 -0.33 -5.08
CA LYS A 65 -37.57 0.15 -5.82
C LYS A 65 -36.47 0.64 -4.89
N ILE A 66 -36.80 1.42 -3.86
CA ILE A 66 -35.81 1.90 -2.88
C ILE A 66 -35.16 0.73 -2.14
N ALA A 67 -35.93 -0.28 -1.73
CA ALA A 67 -35.40 -1.50 -1.12
C ALA A 67 -34.46 -2.25 -2.07
N GLN A 68 -34.80 -2.37 -3.35
CA GLN A 68 -33.93 -2.96 -4.37
C GLN A 68 -32.62 -2.18 -4.54
N PHE A 69 -32.67 -0.84 -4.52
CA PHE A 69 -31.48 0.01 -4.54
C PHE A 69 -30.60 -0.22 -3.31
N GLN A 70 -31.19 -0.31 -2.12
CA GLN A 70 -30.45 -0.59 -0.89
C GLN A 70 -29.78 -1.96 -0.92
N LEU A 71 -30.49 -3.00 -1.36
CA LEU A 71 -29.91 -4.33 -1.51
C LEU A 71 -28.74 -4.33 -2.49
N ARG A 72 -28.89 -3.66 -3.65
CA ARG A 72 -27.80 -3.55 -4.64
C ARG A 72 -26.61 -2.78 -4.07
N TYR A 73 -26.84 -1.69 -3.36
CA TYR A 73 -25.78 -0.91 -2.72
C TYR A 73 -25.02 -1.73 -1.68
N LEU A 74 -25.73 -2.46 -0.81
CA LEU A 74 -25.12 -3.32 0.21
C LEU A 74 -24.29 -4.44 -0.42
N LEU A 75 -24.81 -5.10 -1.45
CA LEU A 75 -24.08 -6.16 -2.16
C LEU A 75 -22.81 -5.63 -2.85
N GLN A 76 -22.92 -4.48 -3.52
CA GLN A 76 -21.77 -3.84 -4.17
C GLN A 76 -20.73 -3.43 -3.12
N SER A 77 -21.15 -2.78 -2.04
CA SER A 77 -20.27 -2.38 -0.96
C SER A 77 -19.56 -3.57 -0.31
N GLN A 78 -20.26 -4.70 -0.15
CA GLN A 78 -19.65 -5.93 0.36
C GLN A 78 -18.57 -6.46 -0.58
N GLN A 79 -18.83 -6.47 -1.89
CA GLN A 79 -17.86 -6.89 -2.90
C GLN A 79 -16.63 -5.96 -2.95
N ASP A 80 -16.84 -4.66 -2.83
CA ASP A 80 -15.77 -3.66 -2.82
C ASP A 80 -14.88 -3.83 -1.59
N LEU A 81 -15.49 -4.00 -0.40
CA LEU A 81 -14.77 -4.25 0.84
C LEU A 81 -13.96 -5.55 0.79
N GLN A 82 -14.52 -6.62 0.22
CA GLN A 82 -13.81 -7.88 0.03
C GLN A 82 -12.59 -7.71 -0.88
N SER A 83 -12.76 -6.98 -1.98
CA SER A 83 -11.68 -6.69 -2.93
C SER A 83 -10.57 -5.87 -2.26
N GLN A 84 -10.92 -4.86 -1.46
CA GLN A 84 -9.96 -4.08 -0.68
C GLN A 84 -9.21 -4.95 0.34
N GLN A 85 -9.89 -5.86 1.03
CA GLN A 85 -9.25 -6.77 1.97
C GLN A 85 -8.21 -7.67 1.30
N ASP A 86 -8.49 -8.17 0.10
CA ASP A 86 -7.57 -9.00 -0.66
C ASP A 86 -6.36 -8.20 -1.18
N LEU A 87 -6.56 -6.93 -1.54
CA LEU A 87 -5.47 -6.02 -1.88
C LEU A 87 -4.56 -5.75 -0.67
N VAL A 88 -5.14 -5.53 0.51
CA VAL A 88 -4.37 -5.32 1.75
C VAL A 88 -3.51 -6.54 2.08
N LYS A 89 -4.07 -7.76 1.99
CA LYS A 89 -3.29 -9.00 2.20
C LYS A 89 -2.10 -9.13 1.23
N LYS A 90 -2.30 -8.78 -0.05
CA LYS A 90 -1.22 -8.78 -1.05
C LYS A 90 -0.14 -7.75 -0.69
N LEU A 91 -0.56 -6.54 -0.32
CA LEU A 91 0.34 -5.46 0.06
C LEU A 91 1.15 -5.82 1.31
N ASP A 92 0.55 -6.46 2.30
CA ASP A 92 1.26 -6.96 3.48
C ASP A 92 2.32 -8.02 3.10
N GLY A 93 1.96 -8.97 2.23
CA GLY A 93 2.91 -9.96 1.73
C GLY A 93 4.07 -9.36 0.93
N GLU A 94 3.82 -8.31 0.15
CA GLU A 94 4.89 -7.56 -0.55
C GLU A 94 5.75 -6.76 0.42
N LYS A 95 5.14 -6.13 1.43
CA LYS A 95 5.84 -5.38 2.47
C LYS A 95 6.80 -6.28 3.26
N GLU A 96 6.39 -7.50 3.59
CA GLU A 96 7.26 -8.50 4.23
C GLU A 96 8.46 -8.87 3.34
N LYS A 97 8.23 -9.11 2.05
CA LYS A 97 9.31 -9.41 1.08
C LYS A 97 10.30 -8.25 0.99
N VAL A 98 9.81 -7.02 0.87
CA VAL A 98 10.65 -5.82 0.82
C VAL A 98 11.45 -5.65 2.11
N GLN A 99 10.84 -5.88 3.27
CA GLN A 99 11.55 -5.84 4.55
C GLN A 99 12.65 -6.90 4.65
N LYS A 100 12.38 -8.13 4.20
CA LYS A 100 13.39 -9.20 4.18
C LYS A 100 14.56 -8.84 3.27
N LEU A 101 14.28 -8.43 2.03
CA LEU A 101 15.30 -7.99 1.08
C LEU A 101 16.08 -6.77 1.58
N SER A 102 15.42 -5.85 2.29
CA SER A 102 16.07 -4.69 2.89
C SER A 102 17.06 -5.10 3.98
N LYS A 103 16.67 -6.03 4.86
CA LYS A 103 17.56 -6.59 5.90
C LYS A 103 18.74 -7.35 5.31
N GLU A 104 18.50 -8.17 4.29
CA GLU A 104 19.55 -8.90 3.56
C GLU A 104 20.53 -7.93 2.89
N ASN A 105 20.03 -6.93 2.16
CA ASN A 105 20.88 -5.89 1.57
C ASN A 105 21.68 -5.10 2.61
N GLN A 106 21.08 -4.79 3.76
CA GLN A 106 21.78 -4.12 4.85
C GLN A 106 22.90 -5.01 5.41
N HIS A 107 22.65 -6.32 5.56
CA HIS A 107 23.66 -7.28 5.96
C HIS A 107 24.80 -7.34 4.94
N PHE A 108 24.48 -7.54 3.65
CA PHE A 108 25.48 -7.52 2.56
C PHE A 108 26.30 -6.23 2.53
N ARG A 109 25.67 -5.07 2.73
CA ARG A 109 26.40 -3.78 2.83
C ARG A 109 27.36 -3.76 4.02
N LYS A 110 26.94 -4.26 5.19
CA LYS A 110 27.81 -4.31 6.36
C LYS A 110 28.98 -5.29 6.19
N THR A 111 28.72 -6.47 5.62
CA THR A 111 29.73 -7.53 5.50
C THR A 111 30.69 -7.36 4.34
N TYR A 112 30.32 -6.66 3.27
CA TYR A 112 31.16 -6.54 2.07
C TYR A 112 31.61 -5.10 1.77
N PHE A 113 30.92 -4.08 2.29
CA PHE A 113 31.28 -2.67 2.03
C PHE A 113 31.79 -1.92 3.26
N ASN A 114 31.38 -2.31 4.47
CA ASN A 114 31.84 -1.71 5.74
C ASN A 114 32.80 -2.62 6.52
N SER A 115 33.13 -3.81 6.00
CA SER A 115 34.24 -4.63 6.50
C SER A 115 35.56 -4.09 5.96
N ASP A 116 35.88 -2.85 6.30
CA ASP A 116 37.22 -2.32 6.14
C ASP A 116 37.47 -1.36 7.30
N ASP A 117 37.84 -1.98 8.43
CA ASP A 117 38.49 -1.31 9.55
C ASP A 117 39.99 -1.13 9.27
N SER A 118 40.38 -1.12 7.99
CA SER A 118 41.59 -0.46 7.54
C SER A 118 41.19 0.83 6.82
N PRO A 119 41.87 1.97 7.08
CA PRO A 119 41.70 3.11 6.20
C PRO A 119 42.09 2.61 4.82
N LYS A 120 41.15 2.56 3.86
CA LYS A 120 41.47 2.33 2.45
C LYS A 120 42.60 3.28 2.11
N GLU A 121 43.83 2.77 2.07
CA GLU A 121 45.00 3.59 1.87
C GLU A 121 44.79 4.25 0.52
N LEU A 122 44.45 5.53 0.56
CA LEU A 122 44.10 6.24 -0.65
C LEU A 122 45.35 6.27 -1.52
N PHE A 123 45.20 5.88 -2.77
CA PHE A 123 46.32 5.75 -3.69
C PHE A 123 46.76 7.14 -4.14
N LYS A 124 47.92 7.61 -3.69
CA LYS A 124 48.46 8.92 -4.04
C LYS A 124 49.46 8.80 -5.20
N CYS A 125 49.30 9.61 -6.23
CA CYS A 125 50.30 9.76 -7.28
C CYS A 125 51.51 10.54 -6.76
N GLU A 126 52.71 9.99 -6.85
CA GLU A 126 53.93 10.68 -6.38
C GLU A 126 54.34 11.86 -7.26
N GLU A 127 53.99 11.84 -8.56
CA GLU A 127 54.38 12.88 -9.51
C GLU A 127 53.53 14.17 -9.41
N CYS A 128 52.24 14.05 -9.07
CA CYS A 128 51.35 15.21 -8.97
C CYS A 128 50.54 15.28 -7.67
N SER A 129 50.79 14.39 -6.71
CA SER A 129 50.14 14.33 -5.40
C SER A 129 48.61 14.17 -5.43
N LYS A 130 48.00 13.81 -6.56
CA LYS A 130 46.56 13.50 -6.65
C LYS A 130 46.24 12.19 -5.94
N ILE A 131 45.10 12.16 -5.27
CA ILE A 131 44.66 11.05 -4.43
C ILE A 131 43.49 10.33 -5.11
N PHE A 132 43.52 9.00 -5.12
CA PHE A 132 42.57 8.13 -5.79
C PHE A 132 41.99 7.08 -4.81
N LEU A 133 40.75 6.68 -5.06
CA LEU A 133 40.03 5.71 -4.23
C LEU A 133 40.36 4.24 -4.57
N ASP A 134 41.02 4.00 -5.71
CA ASP A 134 41.36 2.67 -6.23
C ASP A 134 42.69 2.74 -7.02
N ALA A 135 43.52 1.70 -6.89
CA ALA A 135 44.76 1.52 -7.64
C ALA A 135 44.52 1.53 -9.16
N THR A 136 43.38 1.01 -9.63
CA THR A 136 43.05 1.00 -11.08
C THR A 136 42.95 2.42 -11.64
N PHE A 137 42.35 3.35 -10.89
CA PHE A 137 42.25 4.75 -11.27
C PHE A 137 43.61 5.46 -11.21
N LEU A 138 44.44 5.15 -10.21
CA LEU A 138 45.81 5.68 -10.14
C LEU A 138 46.65 5.24 -11.35
N MET A 139 46.61 3.95 -11.70
CA MET A 139 47.35 3.42 -12.85
C MET A 139 46.90 4.04 -14.18
N ALA A 140 45.59 4.18 -14.39
CA ALA A 140 45.05 4.86 -15.55
C ALA A 140 45.47 6.35 -15.60
N HIS A 141 45.57 7.00 -14.44
CA HIS A 141 46.04 8.37 -14.32
C HIS A 141 47.53 8.50 -14.69
N ILE A 142 48.39 7.65 -14.13
CA ILE A 142 49.83 7.62 -14.44
C ILE A 142 50.02 7.38 -15.95
N GLN A 143 49.30 6.43 -16.52
CA GLN A 143 49.42 6.09 -17.94
C GLN A 143 48.92 7.18 -18.89
N LYS A 144 48.05 8.09 -18.44
CA LYS A 144 47.53 9.19 -19.28
C LYS A 144 48.26 10.51 -19.09
N ARG A 145 48.81 10.75 -17.90
CA ARG A 145 49.34 12.07 -17.49
C ARG A 145 50.83 12.07 -17.18
N HIS A 146 51.41 10.91 -16.89
CA HIS A 146 52.77 10.72 -16.38
C HIS A 146 53.60 9.72 -17.21
N ARG A 147 53.06 9.27 -18.35
CA ARG A 147 53.66 8.27 -19.24
C ARG A 147 54.91 8.76 -20.00
N ASN A 148 55.66 9.69 -19.44
CA ASN A 148 56.91 10.20 -20.00
C ASN A 148 58.12 10.07 -19.08
N ASN A 149 58.04 9.34 -17.96
CA ASN A 149 59.24 8.79 -17.34
C ASN A 149 58.93 7.43 -16.70
N GLY A 150 59.49 6.38 -17.29
CA GLY A 150 59.39 5.02 -16.77
C GLY A 150 60.16 4.87 -15.47
N GLN A 151 59.47 4.40 -14.44
CA GLN A 151 59.99 3.45 -13.46
C GLN A 151 58.78 2.78 -12.80
N ILE A 152 58.67 1.47 -13.03
CA ILE A 152 57.71 0.59 -12.36
C ILE A 152 58.23 0.42 -10.93
N PRO A 153 57.48 0.78 -9.86
CA PRO A 153 57.84 0.35 -8.52
C PRO A 153 57.58 -1.15 -8.44
N ASP A 154 58.65 -1.90 -8.23
CA ASP A 154 58.69 -3.33 -8.01
C ASP A 154 57.88 -3.67 -6.75
N ALA A 155 56.63 -4.12 -6.93
CA ALA A 155 55.79 -4.61 -5.86
C ALA A 155 56.07 -6.11 -5.67
N HIS A 156 56.49 -6.45 -4.46
CA HIS A 156 56.66 -7.79 -3.88
C HIS A 156 58.03 -8.46 -4.08
N LYS A 157 58.98 -8.11 -3.18
CA LYS A 157 59.89 -9.13 -2.62
C LYS A 157 59.05 -10.08 -1.76
N GLU A 158 58.72 -11.25 -2.30
CA GLU A 158 58.28 -12.40 -1.52
C GLU A 158 59.35 -12.73 -0.46
N LYS A 159 58.96 -12.73 0.81
CA LYS A 159 59.68 -13.47 1.85
C LYS A 159 58.96 -14.80 2.00
N GLU A 160 59.59 -15.89 1.58
CA GLU A 160 59.16 -17.26 1.90
C GLU A 160 59.10 -17.45 3.43
N PRO A 161 58.04 -18.09 3.96
CA PRO A 161 58.08 -18.64 5.31
C PRO A 161 58.63 -20.08 5.28
N GLU A 162 59.80 -20.27 5.89
CA GLU A 162 60.30 -21.60 6.29
C GLU A 162 59.31 -22.25 7.27
N TYR A 163 58.69 -23.38 6.89
CA TYR A 163 58.01 -24.27 7.83
C TYR A 163 58.90 -25.47 8.15
N ARG A 164 59.39 -25.51 9.39
CA ARG A 164 59.98 -26.71 10.03
C ARG A 164 58.85 -27.67 10.39
N ILE A 165 58.82 -28.83 9.76
CA ILE A 165 57.96 -29.95 10.18
C ILE A 165 58.69 -30.67 11.32
N LEU A 166 58.12 -30.63 12.53
CA LEU A 166 58.51 -31.54 13.60
C LEU A 166 57.66 -32.81 13.49
N SER A 167 58.36 -33.91 13.21
CA SER A 167 57.90 -35.30 13.29
C SER A 167 57.67 -35.75 14.73
#